data_AF-A0A523P0U7-F1
#
_entry.id   AF-A0A523P0U7-F1
#
_cell.length_a   1.000
_cell.length_b   1.000
_cell.length_c   1.000
_cell.angle_alpha   90.00
_cell.angle_beta   90.00
_cell.angle_gamma   90.00
#
_symmetry.space_group_name_H-M   'P 1'
#
loop_
_entity.id
_entity.type
_entity.pdbx_description
1 polymer ?
#
loop_
_entity_poly.entity_id
_entity_poly.type
_entity_poly.pdbx_seq_one_letter_code
_entity_poly.pdbx_strand_id
1 'polypeptide(L)'
;MVAVIVCPFYLLNASADTIDDAPRSAADGCPVLPHEIALDSELGSVGFMKNIAEHPESIRAVAERLLSKALQTREFKEQPKCGETCRGTLRAQIVYRVEPTVFMPEEKQQAVCLTFEEQTKLEPMRFDPKEFDSLDKLNDWIMAFSQGRGDDGKALYDRCSANCSPRYTFYITNDAEQLAISTEVLCGLARDRKSDQYLVSTAIRWQCLND
;
A
#
# COMPACT_ATOMS: atom_id res chain seq x y z
N MET A 1 39.04 62.14 -14.49
CA MET A 1 40.14 61.39 -15.11
C MET A 1 41.18 61.19 -14.03
N VAL A 2 41.34 59.96 -13.55
CA VAL A 2 42.47 59.35 -12.80
C VAL A 2 41.92 58.01 -12.32
N ALA A 3 42.53 56.95 -12.83
CA ALA A 3 42.30 55.57 -12.44
C ALA A 3 43.24 55.20 -11.28
N VAL A 4 43.41 53.89 -11.07
CA VAL A 4 44.37 53.21 -10.17
C VAL A 4 43.78 53.12 -8.73
N ILE A 5 43.84 52.02 -7.97
CA ILE A 5 44.87 50.97 -7.84
C ILE A 5 44.23 49.65 -7.35
N VAL A 6 44.85 48.56 -7.79
CA VAL A 6 44.61 47.14 -7.52
C VAL A 6 45.12 46.70 -6.12
N CYS A 7 44.47 45.68 -5.54
CA CYS A 7 44.86 44.65 -4.53
C CYS A 7 46.22 44.76 -3.79
N PRO A 8 46.38 44.35 -2.51
CA PRO A 8 46.34 42.90 -2.16
C PRO A 8 45.99 42.47 -0.71
N PHE A 9 45.70 41.16 -0.60
CA PHE A 9 45.92 40.22 0.51
C PHE A 9 46.62 40.74 1.78
N TYR A 10 46.04 40.49 2.96
CA TYR A 10 46.77 40.01 4.16
C TYR A 10 45.83 39.39 5.23
N LEU A 11 46.10 38.11 5.52
CA LEU A 11 46.07 37.33 6.77
C LEU A 11 44.97 37.48 7.86
N LEU A 12 44.44 36.30 8.23
CA LEU A 12 44.13 35.77 9.57
C LEU A 12 43.29 36.61 10.55
N ASN A 13 42.12 36.07 10.92
CA ASN A 13 41.85 35.76 12.33
C ASN A 13 40.69 34.76 12.48
N ALA A 14 40.92 33.78 13.34
CA ALA A 14 39.90 32.93 13.92
C ALA A 14 39.03 33.74 14.89
N SER A 15 37.73 33.45 14.95
CA SER A 15 36.94 33.30 16.18
C SER A 15 35.51 32.91 15.83
N ALA A 16 34.90 32.21 16.78
CA ALA A 16 33.69 31.42 16.71
C ALA A 16 32.37 32.21 16.52
N ASP A 17 31.30 31.42 16.51
CA ASP A 17 29.89 31.75 16.68
C ASP A 17 29.12 32.22 15.45
N THR A 18 28.47 31.25 14.81
CA THR A 18 27.05 31.38 14.45
C THR A 18 26.42 30.00 14.47
N ILE A 19 25.77 29.73 15.59
CA ILE A 19 24.87 28.61 15.85
C ILE A 19 23.57 28.83 15.07
N ASP A 20 23.13 27.75 14.43
CA ASP A 20 21.76 27.37 14.02
C ASP A 20 20.82 28.43 13.46
N ASP A 21 20.55 28.31 12.16
CA ASP A 21 19.19 28.47 11.64
C ASP A 21 18.92 27.34 10.62
N ALA A 22 18.98 26.11 11.12
CA ALA A 22 18.28 24.99 10.48
C ALA A 22 16.81 25.05 10.93
N PRO A 23 15.81 24.96 10.03
CA PRO A 23 14.42 24.91 10.45
C PRO A 23 14.18 23.64 11.28
N ARG A 24 14.12 23.81 12.61
CA ARG A 24 13.50 22.85 13.53
C ARG A 24 12.02 22.79 13.20
N SER A 25 11.66 21.88 12.30
CA SER A 25 10.30 21.36 12.15
C SER A 25 10.31 19.86 12.46
N ALA A 26 10.68 19.52 13.68
CA ALA A 26 10.23 18.29 14.32
C ALA A 26 9.35 18.74 15.48
N ALA A 27 8.05 18.87 15.23
CA ALA A 27 7.07 18.87 16.29
C ALA A 27 7.17 17.50 16.97
N ASP A 28 7.66 17.50 18.21
CA ASP A 28 7.84 16.33 19.05
C ASP A 28 6.56 15.50 19.19
N GLY A 29 6.69 14.19 18.93
CA GLY A 29 5.91 13.16 19.62
C GLY A 29 4.89 12.36 18.81
N CYS A 30 4.56 12.77 17.58
CA CYS A 30 3.72 11.95 16.70
C CYS A 30 4.57 11.36 15.57
N PRO A 31 4.61 10.02 15.38
CA PRO A 31 5.19 9.47 14.16
C PRO A 31 4.50 10.12 12.95
N VAL A 32 5.24 10.35 11.87
CA VAL A 32 4.64 10.77 10.60
C VAL A 32 3.72 9.64 10.16
N LEU A 33 2.44 9.79 10.44
CA LEU A 33 1.42 8.83 10.05
C LEU A 33 0.88 9.20 8.66
N PRO A 34 0.59 8.20 7.82
CA PRO A 34 0.72 6.78 8.09
C PRO A 34 2.17 6.28 8.00
N HIS A 35 2.59 5.49 8.99
CA HIS A 35 3.87 4.78 8.97
C HIS A 35 3.59 3.32 8.61
N GLU A 36 4.19 2.83 7.52
CA GLU A 36 4.08 1.44 7.08
C GLU A 36 5.37 0.67 7.35
N ILE A 37 5.24 -0.49 8.00
CA ILE A 37 6.32 -1.44 8.27
C ILE A 37 6.08 -2.67 7.40
N ALA A 38 6.94 -2.88 6.40
CA ALA A 38 6.86 -4.08 5.57
C ALA A 38 7.05 -5.34 6.44
N LEU A 39 6.18 -6.34 6.27
CA LEU A 39 6.29 -7.61 6.97
C LEU A 39 6.90 -8.69 6.09
N ASP A 40 6.24 -8.99 4.98
CA ASP A 40 6.62 -10.10 4.12
C ASP A 40 6.01 -9.96 2.72
N SER A 41 6.64 -10.62 1.74
CA SER A 41 6.20 -10.62 0.36
C SER A 41 6.58 -11.91 -0.35
N GLU A 42 5.66 -12.45 -1.15
CA GLU A 42 5.86 -13.68 -1.91
C GLU A 42 5.21 -13.59 -3.29
N LEU A 43 5.65 -14.47 -4.21
CA LEU A 43 4.99 -14.64 -5.50
C LEU A 43 3.85 -15.66 -5.39
N GLY A 44 2.67 -15.28 -5.86
CA GLY A 44 1.50 -16.16 -5.97
C GLY A 44 1.09 -16.38 -7.42
N SER A 45 0.73 -17.61 -7.77
CA SER A 45 0.22 -17.93 -9.10
C SER A 45 -1.31 -17.95 -9.15
N VAL A 46 -1.89 -17.36 -10.21
CA VAL A 46 -3.32 -17.51 -10.55
C VAL A 46 -3.58 -18.65 -11.56
N GLY A 47 -2.55 -19.42 -11.92
CA GLY A 47 -2.64 -20.51 -12.88
C GLY A 47 -3.66 -21.57 -12.45
N PHE A 48 -4.53 -21.98 -13.39
CA PHE A 48 -5.64 -22.91 -13.14
C PHE A 48 -5.20 -24.21 -12.44
N MET A 49 -4.10 -24.81 -12.89
CA MET A 49 -3.56 -26.05 -12.30
C MET A 49 -3.09 -25.87 -10.85
N LYS A 50 -2.55 -24.69 -10.50
CA LYS A 50 -2.06 -24.41 -9.15
C LYS A 50 -3.20 -24.05 -8.19
N ASN A 51 -4.24 -23.38 -8.67
CA ASN A 51 -5.42 -23.02 -7.86
C ASN A 51 -6.33 -24.21 -7.54
N ILE A 52 -6.44 -25.22 -8.42
CA ILE A 52 -7.29 -26.40 -8.18
C ILE A 52 -6.67 -27.39 -7.19
N ALA A 53 -5.34 -27.44 -7.12
CA ALA A 53 -4.62 -28.42 -6.30
C ALA A 53 -4.27 -27.90 -4.89
N GLU A 54 -4.86 -26.78 -4.44
CA GLU A 54 -4.45 -26.07 -3.21
C GLU A 54 -2.92 -25.94 -3.11
N HIS A 55 -2.27 -25.73 -4.25
CA HIS A 55 -0.82 -25.78 -4.33
C HIS A 55 -0.24 -24.67 -3.42
N PRO A 56 0.86 -24.91 -2.69
CA PRO A 56 1.44 -23.91 -1.77
C PRO A 56 1.81 -22.57 -2.42
N GLU A 57 2.02 -22.58 -3.73
CA GLU A 57 2.33 -21.41 -4.58
C GLU A 57 1.09 -20.78 -5.23
N SER A 58 -0.11 -21.31 -4.99
CA SER A 58 -1.34 -20.66 -5.43
C SER A 58 -1.47 -19.32 -4.71
N ILE A 59 -2.02 -18.33 -5.40
CA ILE A 59 -2.22 -17.00 -4.82
C ILE A 59 -3.08 -17.06 -3.54
N ARG A 60 -4.02 -18.01 -3.47
CA ARG A 60 -4.87 -18.26 -2.31
C ARG A 60 -4.07 -18.74 -1.10
N ALA A 61 -3.21 -19.75 -1.28
CA ALA A 61 -2.38 -20.30 -0.21
C ALA A 61 -1.31 -19.28 0.27
N VAL A 62 -0.74 -18.50 -0.67
CA VAL A 62 0.18 -17.41 -0.34
C VAL A 62 -0.55 -16.33 0.47
N ALA A 63 -1.74 -15.90 0.03
CA ALA A 63 -2.54 -14.91 0.74
C ALA A 63 -2.86 -15.34 2.18
N GLU A 64 -3.34 -16.57 2.34
CA GLU A 64 -3.67 -17.13 3.66
C GLU A 64 -2.46 -17.16 4.59
N ARG A 65 -1.31 -17.65 4.11
CA ARG A 65 -0.07 -17.69 4.88
C ARG A 65 0.40 -16.30 5.30
N LEU A 66 0.45 -15.36 4.37
CA LEU A 66 0.92 -13.99 4.65
C LEU A 66 -0.03 -13.25 5.59
N LEU A 67 -1.34 -13.35 5.39
CA LEU A 67 -2.34 -12.73 6.25
C LEU A 67 -2.38 -13.37 7.65
N SER A 68 -2.31 -14.69 7.75
CA SER A 68 -2.23 -15.39 9.05
C SER A 68 -1.00 -14.96 9.84
N LYS A 69 0.16 -14.87 9.18
CA LYS A 69 1.39 -14.33 9.77
C LYS A 69 1.21 -12.89 10.24
N ALA A 70 0.64 -12.02 9.39
CA ALA A 70 0.41 -10.61 9.71
C ALA A 70 -0.53 -10.42 10.91
N LEU A 71 -1.62 -11.19 10.99
CA LEU A 71 -2.57 -11.19 12.12
C LEU A 71 -1.91 -11.63 13.44
N GLN A 72 -0.85 -12.42 13.36
CA GLN A 72 -0.15 -12.92 14.53
C GLN A 72 0.94 -11.96 15.05
N THR A 73 1.32 -10.94 14.27
CA THR A 73 2.37 -9.98 14.63
C THR A 73 2.02 -9.17 15.87
N ARG A 74 3.06 -8.79 16.61
CA ARG A 74 2.92 -7.99 17.81
C ARG A 74 2.40 -6.59 17.46
N GLU A 75 2.90 -6.02 16.38
CA GLU A 75 2.59 -4.68 15.86
C GLU A 75 1.12 -4.53 15.44
N PHE A 76 0.46 -5.63 15.06
CA PHE A 76 -0.97 -5.65 14.77
C PHE A 76 -1.82 -5.90 16.01
N LYS A 77 -1.37 -6.78 16.92
CA LYS A 77 -2.11 -7.14 18.15
C LYS A 77 -2.05 -6.07 19.22
N GLU A 78 -0.89 -5.43 19.36
CA GLU A 78 -0.69 -4.34 20.31
C GLU A 78 -1.02 -3.03 19.61
N GLN A 79 -1.93 -2.24 20.18
CA GLN A 79 -2.17 -0.88 19.72
C GLN A 79 -1.10 0.03 20.34
N PRO A 80 -0.17 0.62 19.56
CA PRO A 80 0.71 1.65 20.08
C PRO A 80 -0.11 2.76 20.74
N LYS A 81 0.35 3.24 21.89
CA LYS A 81 -0.21 4.47 22.46
C LYS A 81 0.22 5.63 21.58
N CYS A 82 -0.74 6.43 21.12
CA CYS A 82 -0.45 7.77 20.64
C CYS A 82 0.33 8.52 21.74
N GLY A 83 1.39 9.25 21.37
CA GLY A 83 2.05 10.17 22.29
C GLY A 83 1.03 11.20 22.82
N GLU A 84 1.33 11.85 23.94
CA GLU A 84 0.41 12.83 24.58
C GLU A 84 -0.01 13.98 23.63
N THR A 85 0.74 14.19 22.55
CA THR A 85 0.47 15.17 21.48
C THR A 85 -0.46 14.68 20.37
N CYS A 86 -0.70 13.37 20.26
CA CYS A 86 -1.63 12.78 19.29
C CYS A 86 -2.99 12.55 19.96
N ARG A 87 -3.96 13.44 19.71
CA ARG A 87 -5.35 13.24 20.09
C ARG A 87 -6.00 12.26 19.12
N GLY A 88 -6.08 10.99 19.51
CA GLY A 88 -6.79 9.99 18.71
C GLY A 88 -6.53 8.57 19.15
N THR A 89 -7.48 7.69 18.84
CA THR A 89 -7.30 6.24 19.00
C THR A 89 -6.41 5.73 17.87
N LEU A 90 -5.30 5.07 18.21
CA LEU A 90 -4.41 4.49 17.21
C LEU A 90 -4.96 3.13 16.76
N ARG A 91 -5.19 2.98 15.46
CA ARG A 91 -5.66 1.73 14.87
C ARG A 91 -4.55 1.13 14.04
N ALA A 92 -4.16 -0.11 14.38
CA ALA A 92 -3.31 -0.91 13.53
C ALA A 92 -4.12 -1.50 12.37
N GLN A 93 -3.53 -1.49 11.19
CA GLN A 93 -4.09 -2.07 9.99
C GLN A 93 -3.04 -2.96 9.33
N ILE A 94 -3.43 -4.14 8.86
CA ILE A 94 -2.66 -4.88 7.88
C ILE A 94 -2.94 -4.24 6.53
N VAL A 95 -1.87 -3.86 5.82
CA VAL A 95 -1.95 -3.46 4.42
C VAL A 95 -1.55 -4.65 3.58
N TYR A 96 -2.54 -5.26 2.93
CA TYR A 96 -2.38 -6.42 2.06
C TYR A 96 -2.47 -5.97 0.60
N ARG A 97 -1.41 -6.20 -0.17
CA ARG A 97 -1.30 -5.74 -1.56
C ARG A 97 -1.14 -6.90 -2.54
N VAL A 98 -1.79 -6.78 -3.68
CA VAL A 98 -1.74 -7.77 -4.77
C VAL A 98 -1.59 -7.05 -6.11
N GLU A 99 -0.52 -7.34 -6.85
CA GLU A 99 -0.30 -6.75 -8.18
C GLU A 99 0.36 -7.72 -9.17
N PRO A 100 0.08 -7.58 -10.48
CA PRO A 100 0.80 -8.34 -11.51
C PRO A 100 2.30 -8.01 -11.49
N THR A 101 3.15 -9.02 -11.71
CA THR A 101 4.61 -8.81 -11.80
C THR A 101 5.07 -8.31 -13.16
N VAL A 102 4.27 -8.53 -14.21
CA VAL A 102 4.61 -8.17 -15.60
C VAL A 102 3.44 -7.46 -16.25
N PHE A 103 3.69 -6.24 -16.71
CA PHE A 103 2.76 -5.46 -17.52
C PHE A 103 3.11 -5.55 -19.00
N MET A 104 2.12 -5.34 -19.87
CA MET A 104 2.42 -5.17 -21.28
C MET A 104 3.25 -3.89 -21.49
N PRO A 105 4.14 -3.86 -22.49
CA PRO A 105 4.83 -2.65 -22.92
C PRO A 105 3.85 -1.52 -23.23
N GLU A 106 4.25 -0.27 -22.99
CA GLU A 106 3.41 0.92 -23.14
C GLU A 106 2.79 1.04 -24.55
N GLU A 107 3.56 0.73 -25.60
CA GLU A 107 3.10 0.75 -26.99
C GLU A 107 2.02 -0.30 -27.30
N LYS A 108 1.84 -1.29 -26.42
CA LYS A 108 0.79 -2.31 -26.48
C LYS A 108 -0.34 -2.06 -25.49
N GLN A 109 -0.23 -1.04 -24.64
CA GLN A 109 -1.30 -0.65 -23.74
C GLN A 109 -2.44 -0.01 -24.53
N GLN A 110 -3.67 -0.30 -24.12
CA GLN A 110 -4.81 0.43 -24.64
C GLN A 110 -4.84 1.82 -23.99
N ALA A 111 -5.19 2.85 -24.77
CA ALA A 111 -5.23 4.22 -24.27
C ALA A 111 -6.10 4.37 -23.01
N VAL A 112 -7.22 3.66 -22.94
CA VAL A 112 -8.11 3.66 -21.76
C VAL A 112 -7.41 3.14 -20.49
N CYS A 113 -6.52 2.14 -20.59
CA CYS A 113 -5.78 1.63 -19.45
C CYS A 113 -4.72 2.63 -18.95
N LEU A 114 -4.11 3.39 -19.87
CA LEU A 114 -3.20 4.49 -19.50
C LEU A 114 -3.96 5.62 -18.80
N THR A 115 -5.16 5.97 -19.28
CA THR A 115 -6.00 6.96 -18.62
C THR A 115 -6.44 6.50 -17.22
N PHE A 116 -6.87 5.25 -17.06
CA PHE A 116 -7.22 4.72 -15.75
C PHE A 116 -6.01 4.66 -14.81
N GLU A 117 -4.84 4.32 -15.33
CA GLU A 117 -3.58 4.33 -14.58
C GLU A 117 -3.32 5.71 -13.97
N GLU A 118 -3.41 6.77 -14.77
CA GLU A 118 -3.19 8.15 -14.30
C GLU A 118 -4.25 8.57 -13.27
N GLN A 119 -5.53 8.30 -13.56
CA GLN A 119 -6.63 8.73 -12.71
C GLN A 119 -6.63 8.00 -11.36
N THR A 120 -6.57 6.67 -11.39
CA THR A 120 -6.71 5.87 -10.17
C THR A 120 -5.43 5.78 -9.34
N LYS A 121 -4.29 6.18 -9.89
CA LYS A 121 -3.08 6.42 -9.09
C LYS A 121 -3.23 7.64 -8.17
N LEU A 122 -4.01 8.64 -8.59
CA LEU A 122 -4.31 9.82 -7.78
C LEU A 122 -5.52 9.59 -6.87
N GLU A 123 -6.57 8.98 -7.41
CA GLU A 123 -7.81 8.68 -6.70
C GLU A 123 -8.20 7.20 -6.91
N PRO A 124 -7.67 6.29 -6.08
CA PRO A 124 -7.98 4.87 -6.16
C PRO A 124 -9.49 4.61 -6.05
N MET A 125 -9.96 3.59 -6.77
CA MET A 125 -11.34 3.16 -6.66
C MET A 125 -11.58 2.57 -5.27
N ARG A 126 -12.44 3.21 -4.49
CA ARG A 126 -12.83 2.73 -3.16
C ARG A 126 -14.09 1.86 -3.24
N PHE A 127 -14.16 0.90 -2.32
CA PHE A 127 -15.33 0.05 -2.09
C PHE A 127 -15.72 0.12 -0.61
N ASP A 128 -17.01 -0.06 -0.34
CA ASP A 128 -17.57 0.01 1.00
C ASP A 128 -16.90 -1.00 1.94
N PRO A 129 -16.67 -0.64 3.22
CA PRO A 129 -16.12 -1.56 4.19
C PRO A 129 -16.96 -2.83 4.33
N LYS A 130 -16.28 -3.96 4.56
CA LYS A 130 -16.91 -5.25 4.84
C LYS A 130 -16.33 -5.84 6.13
N GLU A 131 -17.10 -6.71 6.77
CA GLU A 131 -16.73 -7.37 8.01
C GLU A 131 -16.83 -8.89 7.84
N PHE A 132 -15.88 -9.61 8.44
CA PHE A 132 -15.79 -11.06 8.35
C PHE A 132 -15.45 -11.67 9.70
N ASP A 133 -16.11 -12.77 10.04
CA ASP A 133 -15.87 -13.47 11.31
C ASP A 133 -14.59 -14.33 11.31
N SER A 134 -13.94 -14.52 10.15
CA SER A 134 -12.73 -15.33 10.05
C SER A 134 -11.85 -14.93 8.87
N LEU A 135 -10.57 -15.30 8.96
CA LEU A 135 -9.62 -15.14 7.87
C LEU A 135 -10.05 -15.90 6.60
N ASP A 136 -10.63 -17.09 6.75
CA ASP A 136 -11.08 -17.90 5.61
C ASP A 136 -12.18 -17.19 4.82
N LYS A 137 -13.20 -16.64 5.51
CA LYS A 137 -14.29 -15.88 4.87
C LYS A 137 -13.76 -14.61 4.19
N LEU A 138 -12.82 -13.93 4.84
CA LEU A 138 -12.14 -12.77 4.26
C LEU A 138 -11.39 -13.15 2.98
N ASN A 139 -10.60 -14.22 3.01
CA ASN A 139 -9.84 -14.70 1.86
C ASN A 139 -10.77 -15.15 0.72
N ASP A 140 -11.88 -15.83 1.04
CA ASP A 140 -12.92 -16.18 0.06
C ASP A 140 -13.50 -14.96 -0.63
N TRP A 141 -13.84 -13.92 0.12
CA TRP A 141 -14.34 -12.68 -0.44
C TRP A 141 -13.30 -11.98 -1.31
N ILE A 142 -12.04 -11.87 -0.86
CA ILE A 142 -10.93 -11.30 -1.65
C ILE A 142 -10.79 -12.05 -2.97
N MET A 143 -10.79 -13.38 -2.94
CA MET A 143 -10.69 -14.20 -4.16
C MET A 143 -11.89 -14.03 -5.09
N ALA A 144 -13.11 -13.91 -4.55
CA ALA A 144 -14.30 -13.64 -5.37
C ALA A 144 -14.23 -12.24 -6.00
N PHE A 145 -13.95 -11.22 -5.19
CA PHE A 145 -13.82 -9.83 -5.60
C PHE A 145 -12.79 -9.67 -6.72
N SER A 146 -11.57 -10.19 -6.52
CA SER A 146 -10.48 -10.08 -7.50
C SER A 146 -10.70 -10.88 -8.79
N GLN A 147 -11.71 -11.76 -8.84
CA GLN A 147 -12.10 -12.53 -10.02
C GLN A 147 -13.36 -11.97 -10.69
N GLY A 148 -13.87 -10.82 -10.23
CA GLY A 148 -15.10 -10.24 -10.76
C GLY A 148 -16.37 -10.99 -10.36
N ARG A 149 -16.29 -11.79 -9.29
CA ARG A 149 -17.42 -12.54 -8.72
C ARG A 149 -18.01 -11.80 -7.52
N GLY A 150 -19.28 -12.06 -7.25
CA GLY A 150 -20.05 -11.28 -6.28
C GLY A 150 -20.38 -9.87 -6.77
N ASP A 151 -21.11 -9.09 -5.98
CA ASP A 151 -21.59 -7.78 -6.42
C ASP A 151 -20.47 -6.75 -6.49
N ASP A 152 -19.59 -6.71 -5.49
CA ASP A 152 -18.42 -5.82 -5.48
C ASP A 152 -17.43 -6.17 -6.62
N GLY A 153 -17.24 -7.46 -6.89
CA GLY A 153 -16.37 -7.91 -7.99
C GLY A 153 -16.93 -7.53 -9.36
N LYS A 154 -18.24 -7.70 -9.60
CA LYS A 154 -18.87 -7.23 -10.83
C LYS A 154 -18.73 -5.71 -10.97
N ALA A 155 -19.05 -4.97 -9.92
CA ALA A 155 -18.92 -3.51 -9.90
C ALA A 155 -17.48 -3.05 -10.16
N LEU A 156 -16.48 -3.79 -9.66
CA LEU A 156 -15.08 -3.55 -10.00
C LEU A 156 -14.83 -3.66 -11.50
N TYR A 157 -15.21 -4.76 -12.13
CA TYR A 157 -14.90 -4.98 -13.55
C TYR A 157 -15.79 -4.14 -14.50
N ASP A 158 -16.93 -3.66 -14.02
CA ASP A 158 -17.73 -2.65 -14.73
C ASP A 158 -17.00 -1.28 -14.76
N ARG A 159 -16.32 -0.92 -13.66
CA ARG A 159 -15.55 0.33 -13.53
C ARG A 159 -14.15 0.21 -14.13
N CYS A 160 -13.51 -0.95 -14.00
CA CYS A 160 -12.17 -1.28 -14.49
C CYS A 160 -12.26 -2.17 -15.73
N SER A 161 -12.65 -1.57 -16.85
CA SER A 161 -12.99 -2.28 -18.08
C SER A 161 -11.79 -2.49 -19.03
N ALA A 162 -12.07 -2.90 -20.27
CA ALA A 162 -11.10 -2.97 -21.37
C ALA A 162 -9.87 -3.86 -21.15
N ASN A 163 -9.97 -4.90 -20.32
CA ASN A 163 -8.86 -5.81 -19.97
C ASN A 163 -7.70 -5.13 -19.23
N CYS A 164 -7.92 -3.94 -18.66
CA CYS A 164 -7.00 -3.31 -17.73
C CYS A 164 -6.81 -4.21 -16.50
N SER A 165 -5.62 -4.20 -15.89
CA SER A 165 -5.37 -5.04 -14.72
C SER A 165 -5.54 -4.24 -13.44
N PRO A 166 -6.45 -4.63 -12.54
CA PRO A 166 -6.53 -4.04 -11.22
C PRO A 166 -5.32 -4.44 -10.36
N ARG A 167 -4.87 -3.49 -9.54
CA ARG A 167 -3.93 -3.68 -8.43
C ARG A 167 -4.64 -3.32 -7.14
N TYR A 168 -4.54 -4.23 -6.18
CA TYR A 168 -5.38 -4.19 -4.99
C TYR A 168 -4.59 -3.76 -3.78
N THR A 169 -5.16 -2.89 -2.97
CA THR A 169 -4.73 -2.61 -1.61
C THR A 169 -5.90 -2.82 -0.67
N PHE A 170 -5.74 -3.74 0.26
CA PHE A 170 -6.73 -4.08 1.27
C PHE A 170 -6.19 -3.64 2.63
N TYR A 171 -6.97 -2.82 3.33
CA TYR A 171 -6.68 -2.36 4.68
C TYR A 171 -7.53 -3.16 5.65
N ILE A 172 -6.90 -4.10 6.37
CA ILE A 172 -7.58 -5.03 7.26
C ILE A 172 -7.31 -4.62 8.70
N THR A 173 -8.37 -4.55 9.48
CA THR A 173 -8.32 -4.22 10.90
C THR A 173 -9.08 -5.26 11.71
N ASN A 174 -8.80 -5.33 13.00
CA ASN A 174 -9.59 -6.13 13.93
C ASN A 174 -10.54 -5.18 14.69
N ASP A 175 -11.85 -5.35 14.50
CA ASP A 175 -12.91 -4.59 15.15
C ASP A 175 -13.81 -5.55 15.92
N ALA A 176 -13.85 -5.44 17.25
CA ALA A 176 -14.73 -6.25 18.11
C ALA A 176 -14.73 -7.76 17.77
N GLU A 177 -13.55 -8.36 17.56
CA GLU A 177 -13.35 -9.77 17.19
C GLU A 177 -13.67 -10.15 15.72
N GLN A 178 -14.03 -9.16 14.89
CA GLN A 178 -14.24 -9.32 13.45
C GLN A 178 -13.11 -8.67 12.63
N LEU A 179 -12.87 -9.21 11.44
CA LEU A 179 -11.95 -8.63 10.46
C LEU A 179 -12.71 -7.64 9.59
N ALA A 180 -12.45 -6.34 9.79
CA ALA A 180 -12.99 -5.29 8.95
C ALA A 180 -11.99 -4.92 7.86
N ILE A 181 -12.43 -4.92 6.60
CA ILE A 181 -11.62 -4.60 5.42
C ILE A 181 -12.13 -3.32 4.74
N SER A 182 -11.21 -2.44 4.37
CA SER A 182 -11.45 -1.36 3.40
C SER A 182 -10.61 -1.63 2.16
N THR A 183 -11.16 -1.38 0.97
CA THR A 183 -10.53 -1.79 -0.29
C THR A 183 -10.31 -0.59 -1.19
N GLU A 184 -9.07 -0.46 -1.68
CA GLU A 184 -8.68 0.47 -2.72
C GLU A 184 -8.15 -0.31 -3.93
N VAL A 185 -8.56 0.11 -5.12
CA VAL A 185 -8.12 -0.49 -6.38
C VAL A 185 -7.57 0.57 -7.31
N LEU A 186 -6.32 0.36 -7.72
CA LEU A 186 -5.73 1.07 -8.85
C LEU A 186 -6.01 0.23 -10.10
N CYS A 187 -6.87 0.75 -10.98
CA CYS A 187 -7.11 0.16 -12.28
C CYS A 187 -6.22 0.83 -13.32
N GLY A 188 -5.48 0.08 -14.13
CA GLY A 188 -4.66 0.73 -15.14
C GLY A 188 -3.98 -0.26 -16.05
N LEU A 189 -2.65 -0.24 -16.07
CA LEU A 189 -1.83 -1.04 -16.99
C LEU A 189 -2.34 -2.48 -17.13
N ALA A 190 -2.59 -2.91 -18.36
CA ALA A 190 -2.95 -4.28 -18.63
C ALA A 190 -1.71 -5.18 -18.45
N ARG A 191 -1.93 -6.36 -17.84
CA ARG A 191 -0.86 -7.32 -17.52
C ARG A 191 -0.48 -8.14 -18.73
N ASP A 192 0.75 -8.65 -18.75
CA ASP A 192 1.09 -9.73 -19.67
C ASP A 192 0.41 -11.02 -19.19
N ARG A 193 -0.56 -11.53 -19.97
CA ARG A 193 -1.31 -12.76 -19.65
C ARG A 193 -0.46 -14.03 -19.75
N LYS A 194 0.74 -13.96 -20.32
CA LYS A 194 1.70 -15.06 -20.31
C LYS A 194 2.32 -15.27 -18.92
N SER A 195 2.36 -14.23 -18.10
CA SER A 195 2.69 -14.34 -16.68
C SER A 195 1.41 -14.65 -15.90
N ASP A 196 1.46 -15.71 -15.09
CA ASP A 196 0.44 -16.04 -14.10
C ASP A 196 0.85 -15.60 -12.68
N GLN A 197 1.97 -14.88 -12.55
CA GLN A 197 2.56 -14.50 -11.29
C GLN A 197 2.09 -13.12 -10.83
N TYR A 198 1.82 -13.02 -9.54
CA TYR A 198 1.46 -11.82 -8.83
C TYR A 198 2.38 -11.64 -7.64
N LEU A 199 2.80 -10.41 -7.38
CA LEU A 199 3.44 -10.06 -6.12
C LEU A 199 2.33 -9.88 -5.08
N VAL A 200 2.45 -10.62 -3.99
CA VAL A 200 1.57 -10.55 -2.84
C VAL A 200 2.40 -10.08 -1.65
N SER A 201 1.98 -9.01 -0.97
CA SER A 201 2.74 -8.47 0.16
C SER A 201 1.85 -8.00 1.30
N THR A 202 2.44 -8.00 2.50
CA THR A 202 1.81 -7.49 3.72
C THR A 202 2.71 -6.48 4.41
N ALA A 203 2.09 -5.46 5.00
CA ALA A 203 2.73 -4.47 5.87
C ALA A 203 1.80 -4.16 7.04
N ILE A 204 2.35 -3.60 8.13
CA ILE A 204 1.56 -3.00 9.20
C ILE A 204 1.58 -1.49 9.03
N ARG A 205 0.38 -0.89 9.00
CA ARG A 205 0.17 0.55 9.01
C ARG A 205 -0.48 0.94 10.33
N TRP A 206 0.05 1.98 10.97
CA TRP A 206 -0.64 2.65 12.07
C TRP A 206 -1.33 3.91 11.56
N GLN A 207 -2.54 4.17 12.04
CA GLN A 207 -3.26 5.42 11.77
C GLN A 207 -3.87 5.97 13.06
N CYS A 208 -3.84 7.30 13.22
CA CYS A 208 -4.66 7.98 14.21
C CYS A 208 -6.05 8.17 13.65
N LEU A 209 -7.05 7.70 14.39
CA LEU A 209 -8.43 8.12 14.17
C LEU A 209 -8.62 9.46 14.87
N ASN A 210 -9.02 10.49 14.12
CA ASN A 210 -9.52 11.71 14.71
C ASN A 210 -10.98 11.45 15.09
N ASP A 211 -11.25 11.30 16.38
CA ASP A 211 -12.61 11.23 16.92
C ASP A 211 -13.30 12.61 16.88
#